data_AF-A0A016U575-F1
#
_entry.id   AF-A0A016U575-F1
#
_cell.length_a   1.000
_cell.length_b   1.000
_cell.length_c   1.000
_cell.angle_alpha   90.00
_cell.angle_beta   90.00
_cell.angle_gamma   90.00
#
_symmetry.space_group_name_H-M   'P 1'
#
loop_
_entity.id
_entity.type
_entity.pdbx_description
1 polymer ?
#
loop_
_entity_poly.entity_id
_entity_poly.type
_entity_poly.pdbx_seq_one_letter_code
_entity_poly.pdbx_strand_id
1 'polypeptide(L)'
;MTGVLCDKSKVYRAVVRSVALYGAECWPATKEVERRLNVMETKMLRWTAGVTRADRIRNEKIRERFGIAPIADKLRETRLRWYGHVLRANEDTICKVGLDLDVPGKRPKGRPKQRWLDTLHADLKHVGVHPGQAHDRVK
;
A
#
# COMPACT_ATOMS: atom_id res chain seq x y z
N MET A 1 -16.42 0.38 26.11
CA MET A 1 -17.20 1.38 25.34
C MET A 1 -16.94 1.18 23.84
N THR A 2 -17.25 0.01 23.27
CA THR A 2 -16.33 -0.52 22.21
C THR A 2 -16.90 -1.48 21.15
N GLY A 3 -18.20 -1.84 21.14
CA GLY A 3 -18.74 -2.78 20.14
C GLY A 3 -18.89 -2.18 18.73
N VAL A 4 -19.71 -1.14 18.60
CA VAL A 4 -20.13 -0.57 17.30
C VAL A 4 -18.96 0.02 16.48
N LEU A 5 -17.99 0.66 17.14
CA LEU A 5 -16.81 1.23 16.48
C LEU A 5 -15.84 0.13 16.01
N CYS A 6 -15.74 -0.98 16.77
CA CYS A 6 -14.96 -2.14 16.39
C CYS A 6 -15.53 -2.76 15.11
N ASP A 7 -16.85 -2.91 15.01
CA ASP A 7 -17.49 -3.51 13.84
C ASP A 7 -17.37 -2.64 12.59
N LYS A 8 -17.54 -1.32 12.72
CA LYS A 8 -17.29 -0.36 11.62
C LYS A 8 -15.83 -0.41 11.13
N SER A 9 -14.87 -0.54 12.04
CA SER A 9 -13.45 -0.65 11.68
C SER A 9 -13.14 -1.96 10.93
N LYS A 10 -13.76 -3.07 11.32
CA LYS A 10 -13.64 -4.37 10.64
C LYS A 10 -14.21 -4.30 9.23
N VAL A 11 -15.41 -3.73 9.06
CA VAL A 11 -16.04 -3.56 7.75
C VAL A 11 -15.17 -2.70 6.83
N TYR A 12 -14.62 -1.59 7.33
CA TYR A 12 -13.71 -0.76 6.54
C TYR A 12 -12.48 -1.55 6.07
N ARG A 13 -11.84 -2.32 6.97
CA ARG A 13 -10.65 -3.12 6.62
C ARG A 13 -10.97 -4.23 5.61
N ALA A 14 -12.11 -4.90 5.79
CA ALA A 14 -12.49 -6.07 4.99
C ALA A 14 -12.99 -5.69 3.59
N VAL A 15 -13.75 -4.59 3.47
CA VAL A 15 -14.44 -4.23 2.22
C VAL A 15 -13.79 -3.02 1.55
N VAL A 16 -13.74 -1.88 2.24
CA VAL A 16 -13.30 -0.63 1.61
C VAL A 16 -11.82 -0.67 1.28
N ARG A 17 -11.00 -1.11 2.25
CA ARG A 17 -9.55 -1.15 2.11
C ARG A 17 -9.10 -2.23 1.12
N SER A 18 -9.74 -3.40 1.12
CA SER A 18 -9.41 -4.48 0.18
C SER A 18 -9.66 -4.03 -1.27
N VAL A 19 -10.81 -3.39 -1.53
CA VAL A 19 -11.14 -2.84 -2.84
C VAL A 19 -10.18 -1.71 -3.24
N ALA A 20 -9.89 -0.78 -2.33
CA ALA A 20 -8.99 0.35 -2.62
C ALA A 20 -7.54 -0.07 -2.88
N LEU A 21 -7.11 -1.19 -2.30
CA LEU A 21 -5.77 -1.77 -2.49
C LEU A 21 -5.76 -2.90 -3.51
N TYR A 22 -6.86 -3.12 -4.24
CA TYR A 22 -6.91 -4.14 -5.27
C TYR A 22 -5.84 -3.86 -6.33
N GLY A 23 -5.05 -4.90 -6.64
CA GLY A 23 -3.94 -4.80 -7.59
C GLY A 23 -2.74 -3.97 -7.13
N ALA A 24 -2.71 -3.45 -5.89
CA ALA A 24 -1.60 -2.65 -5.32
C ALA A 24 -0.20 -3.27 -5.49
N GLU A 25 -0.16 -4.58 -5.67
CA GLU A 25 1.01 -5.39 -5.93
C GLU A 25 1.68 -5.02 -7.27
N CYS A 26 0.90 -4.69 -8.29
CA CYS A 26 1.35 -4.68 -9.69
C CYS A 26 1.43 -3.29 -10.35
N TRP A 27 0.92 -2.22 -9.73
CA TRP A 27 0.98 -0.88 -10.32
C TRP A 27 1.94 0.07 -9.57
N PRO A 28 2.64 0.97 -10.29
CA PRO A 28 3.49 1.97 -9.67
C PRO A 28 2.63 3.00 -8.95
N ALA A 29 2.61 2.93 -7.62
CA ALA A 29 1.91 3.90 -6.78
C ALA A 29 2.58 5.28 -6.87
N THR A 30 2.05 6.16 -7.72
CA THR A 30 2.51 7.54 -7.77
C THR A 30 2.07 8.30 -6.53
N LYS A 31 2.77 9.39 -6.19
CA LYS A 31 2.42 10.25 -5.07
C LYS A 31 1.00 10.80 -5.16
N GLU A 32 0.50 11.05 -6.38
CA GLU A 32 -0.86 11.50 -6.59
C GLU A 32 -1.89 10.42 -6.25
N VAL A 33 -1.63 9.15 -6.59
CA VAL A 33 -2.54 8.08 -6.20
C VAL A 33 -2.52 7.85 -4.69
N GLU A 34 -1.34 7.86 -4.05
CA GLU A 34 -1.22 7.81 -2.59
C GLU A 34 -2.02 8.95 -1.93
N ARG A 35 -1.93 10.17 -2.47
CA ARG A 35 -2.68 11.34 -1.98
C ARG A 35 -4.19 11.12 -2.10
N ARG A 36 -4.66 10.65 -3.27
CA ARG A 36 -6.09 10.37 -3.50
C ARG A 36 -6.62 9.29 -2.57
N LEU A 37 -5.87 8.21 -2.36
CA LEU A 37 -6.21 7.14 -1.43
C LEU A 37 -6.29 7.66 0.01
N ASN A 38 -5.34 8.51 0.43
CA ASN A 38 -5.35 9.12 1.75
C ASN A 38 -6.57 10.04 1.97
N VAL A 39 -6.94 10.83 0.96
CA VAL A 39 -8.13 11.69 0.99
C VAL A 39 -9.40 10.84 1.10
N MET A 40 -9.50 9.78 0.30
CA MET A 40 -10.61 8.84 0.34
C MET A 40 -10.76 8.20 1.72
N GLU A 41 -9.68 7.60 2.26
CA GLU A 41 -9.68 6.99 3.61
C GLU A 41 -10.13 8.00 4.66
N THR A 42 -9.52 9.19 4.66
CA THR A 42 -9.83 10.22 5.65
C THR A 42 -11.28 10.69 5.57
N LYS A 43 -11.82 10.88 4.36
CA LYS A 43 -13.21 11.30 4.14
C LYS A 43 -14.19 10.24 4.64
N MET A 44 -13.94 8.97 4.32
CA MET A 44 -14.79 7.86 4.74
C MET A 44 -14.77 7.69 6.27
N LEU A 45 -13.58 7.68 6.89
CA LEU A 45 -13.47 7.54 8.35
C LEU A 45 -14.13 8.70 9.10
N ARG A 46 -14.00 9.93 8.60
CA ARG A 46 -14.71 11.09 9.16
C ARG A 46 -16.22 10.93 9.10
N TRP A 47 -16.73 10.56 7.93
CA TRP A 47 -18.16 10.35 7.73
C TRP A 47 -18.70 9.24 8.66
N THR A 48 -18.00 8.11 8.74
CA THR A 48 -18.36 6.99 9.62
C THR A 48 -18.32 7.35 11.11
N ALA A 49 -17.43 8.26 11.50
CA ALA A 49 -17.32 8.77 12.86
C ALA A 49 -18.29 9.92 13.18
N GLY A 50 -19.01 10.45 12.19
CA GLY A 50 -19.84 11.65 12.35
C GLY A 50 -19.03 12.93 12.60
N VAL A 51 -17.76 12.96 12.18
CA VAL A 51 -16.84 14.08 12.41
C VAL A 51 -16.77 14.96 11.18
N THR A 52 -16.97 16.25 11.37
CA THR A 52 -16.88 17.30 10.36
C THR A 52 -15.52 18.00 10.41
N ARG A 53 -15.29 18.95 9.49
CA ARG A 53 -14.10 19.80 9.55
C ARG A 53 -14.16 20.84 10.67
N ALA A 54 -15.36 21.20 11.13
CA ALA A 54 -15.55 22.18 12.21
C ALA A 54 -15.01 21.67 13.55
N ASP A 55 -15.02 20.36 13.76
CA ASP A 55 -14.53 19.70 14.98
C ASP A 55 -13.00 19.82 15.15
N ARG A 56 -12.27 20.24 14.10
CA ARG A 56 -10.80 20.43 14.09
C ARG A 56 -10.01 19.21 14.60
N ILE A 57 -10.61 18.01 14.53
CA ILE A 57 -9.95 16.75 14.92
C ILE A 57 -8.93 16.37 13.84
N ARG A 58 -7.70 16.12 14.28
CA ARG A 58 -6.58 15.66 13.44
C ARG A 58 -6.89 14.29 12.81
N ASN A 59 -6.39 14.06 11.59
CA ASN A 59 -6.63 12.82 10.85
C ASN A 59 -6.07 11.60 11.59
N GLU A 60 -4.94 11.79 12.26
CA GLU A 60 -4.22 10.79 13.04
C GLU A 60 -5.09 10.30 14.21
N LYS A 61 -5.76 11.22 14.91
CA LYS A 61 -6.70 10.89 16.01
C LYS A 61 -7.92 10.12 15.53
N ILE A 62 -8.43 10.44 14.33
CA ILE A 62 -9.52 9.67 13.73
C ILE A 62 -9.04 8.23 13.45
N ARG A 63 -7.88 8.07 12.81
CA ARG A 63 -7.30 6.75 12.53
C ARG A 63 -7.05 5.93 13.81
N GLU A 64 -6.49 6.56 14.85
CA GLU A 64 -6.26 5.96 16.16
C GLU A 64 -7.57 5.44 16.78
N ARG A 65 -8.64 6.22 16.71
CA ARG A 65 -9.98 5.82 17.20
C ARG A 65 -10.53 4.56 16.51
N PHE A 66 -10.22 4.35 15.24
CA PHE A 66 -10.59 3.13 14.51
C PHE A 66 -9.50 2.03 14.54
N GLY A 67 -8.34 2.29 15.17
CA GLY A 67 -7.17 1.40 15.15
C GLY A 67 -6.63 1.12 13.76
N ILE A 68 -6.85 2.02 12.80
CA ILE A 68 -6.58 1.81 11.37
C ILE A 68 -5.21 2.43 11.02
N ALA A 69 -4.27 1.60 10.55
CA ALA A 69 -3.02 2.08 9.97
C ALA A 69 -3.27 2.89 8.67
N PRO A 70 -2.49 3.95 8.37
CA PRO A 70 -2.64 4.71 7.14
C PRO A 70 -2.67 3.85 5.87
N ILE A 71 -3.56 4.17 4.92
CA ILE A 71 -3.67 3.39 3.67
C ILE A 71 -2.38 3.37 2.85
N ALA A 72 -1.58 4.44 2.90
CA ALA A 72 -0.27 4.49 2.23
C ALA A 72 0.72 3.47 2.82
N ASP A 73 0.67 3.22 4.12
CA ASP A 73 1.52 2.22 4.77
C ASP A 73 1.08 0.83 4.32
N LYS A 74 -0.23 0.60 4.26
CA LYS A 74 -0.76 -0.69 3.82
C LYS A 74 -0.51 -0.96 2.34
N LEU A 75 -0.55 0.07 1.50
CA LEU A 75 -0.20 0.00 0.08
C LEU A 75 1.24 -0.50 -0.10
N ARG A 76 2.17 0.04 0.69
CA ARG A 76 3.59 -0.33 0.66
C ARG A 76 3.82 -1.72 1.23
N GLU A 77 3.17 -2.04 2.34
CA GLU A 77 3.19 -3.37 2.93
C GLU A 77 2.73 -4.44 1.92
N THR A 78 1.61 -4.22 1.22
CA THR A 78 1.10 -5.16 0.22
C THR A 78 2.12 -5.39 -0.92
N ARG A 79 2.71 -4.32 -1.46
CA ARG A 79 3.71 -4.41 -2.53
C ARG A 79 4.99 -5.10 -2.08
N LEU A 80 5.51 -4.78 -0.90
CA LEU A 80 6.71 -5.42 -0.34
C LEU A 80 6.45 -6.89 0.01
N ARG A 81 5.25 -7.22 0.51
CA ARG A 81 4.86 -8.60 0.79
C ARG A 81 4.80 -9.44 -0.49
N TRP A 82 4.21 -8.89 -1.57
CA TRP A 82 4.20 -9.53 -2.88
C TRP A 82 5.62 -9.69 -3.43
N TYR A 83 6.44 -8.64 -3.38
CA TYR A 83 7.84 -8.71 -3.83
C TYR A 83 8.63 -9.78 -3.08
N GLY A 84 8.51 -9.85 -1.75
CA GLY A 84 9.12 -10.92 -0.97
C GLY A 84 8.60 -12.30 -1.32
N HIS A 85 7.32 -12.44 -1.70
CA HIS A 85 6.79 -13.71 -2.20
C HIS A 85 7.43 -14.10 -3.53
N VAL A 86 7.57 -13.15 -4.47
CA VAL A 86 8.26 -13.36 -5.75
C VAL A 86 9.73 -13.73 -5.54
N LEU A 87 10.44 -13.07 -4.63
CA LEU A 87 11.84 -13.38 -4.34
C LEU A 87 12.06 -14.83 -3.85
N ARG A 88 11.07 -15.38 -3.13
CA ARG A 88 11.11 -16.77 -2.63
C ARG A 88 10.53 -17.78 -3.61
N ALA A 89 9.91 -17.35 -4.69
CA ALA A 89 9.37 -18.25 -5.70
C ALA A 89 10.52 -18.89 -6.48
N ASN A 90 10.26 -20.05 -7.08
CA ASN A 90 11.24 -20.71 -7.95
C ASN A 90 11.55 -19.85 -9.18
N GLU A 91 12.74 -20.02 -9.74
CA GLU A 91 13.24 -19.25 -10.90
C GLU A 91 12.37 -19.39 -12.15
N ASP A 92 11.66 -20.51 -12.30
CA ASP A 92 10.77 -20.81 -13.43
C ASP A 92 9.38 -20.17 -13.29
N THR A 93 9.05 -19.57 -12.14
CA THR A 93 7.75 -18.93 -11.97
C THR A 93 7.62 -17.67 -12.82
N ILE A 94 6.48 -17.49 -13.49
CA ILE A 94 6.20 -16.36 -14.39
C ILE A 94 6.46 -15.00 -13.69
N CYS A 95 6.12 -14.90 -12.40
CA CYS A 95 6.34 -13.68 -11.63
C CYS A 95 7.82 -13.36 -11.44
N LYS A 96 8.66 -14.37 -11.20
CA LYS A 96 10.11 -14.22 -11.03
C LYS A 96 10.78 -13.89 -12.36
N VAL A 97 10.47 -14.66 -13.41
CA VAL A 97 10.92 -14.37 -14.78
C VAL A 97 10.53 -12.95 -15.21
N GLY A 98 9.29 -12.53 -14.96
CA GLY A 98 8.82 -11.19 -15.30
C GLY A 98 9.45 -10.06 -14.48
N LEU A 99 9.87 -10.34 -13.25
CA LEU A 99 10.59 -9.39 -12.40
C LEU A 99 12.02 -9.18 -12.91
N ASP A 100 12.69 -10.25 -13.34
CA ASP A 100 14.09 -10.24 -13.78
C ASP A 100 14.24 -9.90 -15.29
N LEU A 101 13.12 -9.80 -16.02
CA LEU A 101 13.09 -9.46 -17.43
C LEU A 101 13.59 -8.02 -17.68
N ASP A 102 14.78 -7.91 -18.28
CA ASP A 102 15.25 -6.66 -18.87
C ASP A 102 14.88 -6.60 -20.37
N VAL A 103 14.24 -5.49 -20.76
CA VAL A 103 13.83 -5.27 -22.15
C VAL A 103 14.76 -4.23 -22.77
N PRO A 104 15.65 -4.62 -23.70
CA PRO A 104 16.62 -3.71 -24.28
C PRO A 104 15.92 -2.62 -25.11
N GLY A 105 16.50 -1.42 -25.11
CA GLY A 105 16.08 -0.31 -25.97
C GLY A 105 15.73 0.98 -25.23
N LYS A 106 15.49 2.04 -26.01
CA LYS A 106 15.16 3.36 -25.47
C LYS A 106 13.66 3.49 -25.26
N ARG A 107 13.27 4.00 -24.08
CA ARG A 107 11.85 4.24 -23.74
C ARG A 107 11.22 5.26 -24.71
N PRO A 108 10.05 4.97 -25.29
CA PRO A 108 9.34 5.93 -26.13
C PRO A 108 8.95 7.20 -25.35
N LYS A 109 8.90 8.33 -26.07
CA LYS A 109 8.42 9.61 -25.55
C LYS A 109 6.93 9.48 -25.18
N GLY A 110 6.55 9.97 -23.99
CA GLY A 110 5.15 9.96 -23.51
C GLY A 110 4.82 8.88 -22.48
N ARG A 111 5.66 7.86 -22.28
CA ARG A 111 5.44 6.86 -21.23
C ARG A 111 5.69 7.48 -19.84
N PRO A 112 4.89 7.15 -18.78
CA PRO A 112 5.11 7.68 -17.43
C PRO A 112 6.55 7.49 -16.96
N LYS A 113 7.15 8.47 -16.28
CA LYS A 113 8.57 8.37 -15.87
C LYS A 113 8.79 7.28 -14.82
N GLN A 114 7.91 7.20 -13.82
CA GLN A 114 7.99 6.27 -12.70
C GLN A 114 7.72 4.82 -13.15
N ARG A 115 8.65 3.91 -12.83
CA ARG A 115 8.51 2.46 -12.97
C ARG A 115 7.99 1.83 -11.68
N TRP A 116 7.53 0.60 -11.79
CA TRP A 116 7.19 -0.21 -10.62
C TRP A 116 8.42 -0.44 -9.72
N LEU A 117 9.56 -0.82 -10.31
CA LEU A 117 10.83 -0.99 -9.59
C LEU A 117 11.31 0.29 -8.88
N ASP A 118 11.14 1.47 -9.50
CA ASP A 118 11.49 2.75 -8.86
C ASP A 118 10.68 2.96 -7.56
N THR A 119 9.40 2.56 -7.60
CA THR A 119 8.50 2.64 -6.45
C THR A 119 8.91 1.65 -5.38
N LEU A 120 9.21 0.41 -5.78
CA LEU A 120 9.68 -0.65 -4.88
C LEU A 120 10.97 -0.22 -4.14
N HIS A 121 11.96 0.31 -4.86
CA HIS A 121 13.20 0.78 -4.24
C HIS A 121 12.96 1.94 -3.26
N ALA A 122 12.03 2.84 -3.58
CA ALA A 122 11.63 3.90 -2.66
C ALA A 122 10.97 3.34 -1.39
N ASP A 123 10.17 2.28 -1.50
CA ASP A 123 9.55 1.63 -0.33
C ASP A 123 10.56 0.89 0.53
N LEU A 124 11.45 0.12 -0.09
CA LEU A 124 12.55 -0.57 0.62
C LEU A 124 13.38 0.45 1.40
N LYS A 125 13.74 1.57 0.76
CA LYS A 125 14.44 2.68 1.42
C LYS A 125 13.63 3.31 2.54
N HIS A 126 12.32 3.50 2.35
CA HIS A 126 11.47 4.09 3.38
C HIS A 126 11.36 3.20 4.62
N VAL A 127 11.18 1.90 4.42
CA VAL A 127 11.01 0.93 5.53
C VAL A 127 12.37 0.50 6.10
N GLY A 128 13.48 0.75 5.39
CA GLY A 128 14.82 0.36 5.81
C GLY A 128 15.08 -1.14 5.68
N VAL A 129 14.43 -1.80 4.71
CA VAL A 129 14.49 -3.25 4.50
C VAL A 129 15.35 -3.56 3.29
N HIS A 130 16.23 -4.55 3.41
CA HIS A 130 17.05 -5.05 2.32
C HIS A 130 16.39 -6.26 1.64
N PRO A 131 16.40 -6.40 0.30
CA PRO A 131 15.79 -7.54 -0.39
C PRO A 131 16.23 -8.92 0.12
N GLY A 132 17.51 -9.06 0.54
CA GLY A 132 18.03 -10.31 1.11
C GLY A 132 17.29 -10.78 2.38
N GLN A 133 16.70 -9.86 3.15
CA GLN A 133 15.89 -10.19 4.32
C GLN A 133 14.60 -10.95 3.97
N ALA A 134 14.23 -11.03 2.68
CA ALA A 134 13.10 -11.85 2.25
C ALA A 134 13.30 -13.36 2.50
N HIS A 135 14.55 -13.80 2.64
CA HIS A 135 14.93 -15.20 2.92
C HIS A 135 15.21 -15.45 4.41
N ASP A 136 15.57 -14.41 5.16
CA ASP A 136 15.86 -14.50 6.59
C ASP A 136 14.59 -14.57 7.42
N ARG A 137 14.16 -15.80 7.76
CA ARG A 137 13.19 -16.01 8.83
C ARG A 137 13.92 -16.08 10.16
N VAL A 138 14.10 -14.94 10.83
CA VAL A 138 14.24 -15.02 12.30
C VAL A 138 12.84 -15.39 12.81
N LYS A 139 12.72 -16.62 13.32
CA LYS A 139 11.53 -17.07 14.06
C LYS A 139 11.42 -16.32 15.38
#